data_AF-A0AAV2ISS1-F1
#
_entry.id   AF-A0AAV2ISS1-F1
#
_cell.length_a   1.000
_cell.length_b   1.000
_cell.length_c   1.000
_cell.angle_alpha   90.00
_cell.angle_beta   90.00
_cell.angle_gamma   90.00
#
_symmetry.space_group_name_H-M   'P 1'
#
loop_
_entity.id
_entity.type
_entity.pdbx_description
1 polymer ?
#
loop_
_entity_poly.entity_id
_entity_poly.type
_entity_poly.pdbx_seq_one_letter_code
_entity_poly.pdbx_strand_id
1 'polypeptide(L)'
;RYILCEIFVPGKQSFPANIDGNKIYQALRDSLIKNHGDLGLGTFQASLKVIYLNPLTNIVIIRGQKKDFSILSTALLFIEKIAGISVVIRSLHISGKNFF
;
A
#
# COMPACT_ATOMS: atom_id res chain seq x y z
N ARG A 1 7.59 -7.63 -7.53
CA ARG A 1 7.86 -6.19 -7.74
C ARG A 1 7.56 -5.47 -6.43
N TYR A 2 8.27 -4.39 -6.17
CA TYR A 2 8.17 -3.62 -4.93
C TYR A 2 7.68 -2.22 -5.26
N ILE A 3 6.70 -1.73 -4.51
CA ILE A 3 6.29 -0.34 -4.49
C ILE A 3 6.90 0.27 -3.24
N LEU A 4 7.73 1.28 -3.42
CA LEU A 4 8.10 2.22 -2.37
C LEU A 4 7.09 3.36 -2.42
N CYS A 5 6.40 3.59 -1.31
CA CYS A 5 5.45 4.68 -1.19
C CYS A 5 5.57 5.38 0.16
N GLU A 6 5.13 6.63 0.18
CA GLU A 6 5.02 7.45 1.38
C GLU A 6 3.53 7.62 1.72
N ILE A 7 3.19 7.52 3.00
CA ILE A 7 1.83 7.73 3.51
C ILE A 7 1.82 8.96 4.40
N PHE A 8 1.14 10.01 3.97
CA PHE A 8 0.99 11.26 4.71
C PHE A 8 -0.42 11.41 5.28
N VAL A 9 -0.53 12.05 6.44
CA VAL A 9 -1.82 12.40 7.05
C VAL A 9 -1.97 13.93 7.04
N PRO A 10 -2.90 14.49 6.25
CA PRO A 10 -3.16 15.92 6.24
C PRO A 10 -3.37 16.49 7.64
N GLY A 11 -2.60 17.53 7.98
CA GLY A 11 -2.69 18.21 9.27
C GLY A 11 -1.95 17.53 10.43
N LYS A 12 -1.21 16.42 10.20
CA LYS A 12 -0.34 15.80 11.22
C LYS A 12 1.11 15.76 10.75
N GLN A 13 2.02 16.08 11.66
CA GLN A 13 3.46 16.00 11.42
C GLN A 13 4.03 14.60 11.69
N SER A 14 3.39 13.85 12.59
CA SER A 14 3.82 12.50 12.97
C SER A 14 2.90 11.42 12.40
N PHE A 15 3.49 10.25 12.13
CA PHE A 15 2.74 9.08 11.71
C PHE A 15 1.81 8.60 12.82
N PRO A 16 0.53 8.31 12.55
CA PRO A 16 -0.39 7.83 13.58
C PRO A 16 0.03 6.45 14.12
N ALA A 17 0.12 6.31 15.44
CA ALA A 17 0.45 5.05 16.10
C ALA A 17 -0.54 3.90 15.82
N ASN A 18 -1.77 4.22 15.41
CA ASN A 18 -2.80 3.24 15.06
C ASN A 18 -2.67 2.69 13.62
N ILE A 19 -1.76 3.23 12.80
CA ILE A 19 -1.49 2.71 11.47
C ILE A 19 -0.28 1.77 11.58
N ASP A 20 -0.51 0.48 11.32
CA ASP A 20 0.54 -0.53 11.22
C ASP A 20 0.51 -1.22 9.85
N GLY A 21 1.46 -2.12 9.61
CA GLY A 21 1.54 -2.87 8.36
C GLY A 21 0.28 -3.69 8.05
N ASN A 22 -0.43 -4.19 9.08
CA ASN A 22 -1.65 -4.96 8.90
C ASN A 22 -2.81 -4.06 8.46
N LYS A 23 -2.96 -2.87 9.04
CA LYS A 23 -3.98 -1.89 8.63
C LYS A 23 -3.74 -1.41 7.21
N ILE A 24 -2.48 -1.19 6.82
CA ILE A 24 -2.11 -0.85 5.43
C ILE A 24 -2.48 -2.00 4.48
N TYR A 25 -2.15 -3.24 4.86
CA TYR A 25 -2.51 -4.42 4.07
C TYR A 25 -4.03 -4.56 3.89
N GLN A 26 -4.82 -4.39 4.96
CA GLN A 26 -6.28 -4.44 4.91
C GLN A 26 -6.84 -3.34 4.01
N ALA A 27 -6.39 -2.10 4.17
CA ALA A 27 -6.84 -0.98 3.33
C ALA A 27 -6.53 -1.22 1.83
N LEU A 28 -5.38 -1.83 1.53
CA LEU A 28 -5.00 -2.17 0.16
C LEU A 28 -5.84 -3.33 -0.39
N ARG A 29 -6.13 -4.35 0.43
CA ARG A 29 -7.05 -5.44 0.08
C ARG A 29 -8.44 -4.90 -0.24
N ASP A 30 -8.97 -4.04 0.62
CA ASP A 30 -10.29 -3.42 0.45
C ASP A 30 -10.32 -2.57 -0.82
N SER A 31 -9.25 -1.81 -1.09
CA SER A 31 -9.13 -1.02 -2.32
C SER A 31 -9.05 -1.89 -3.58
N LEU A 32 -8.35 -3.03 -3.52
CA LEU A 32 -8.32 -4.00 -4.62
C LEU A 32 -9.71 -4.54 -4.93
N ILE A 33 -10.46 -4.96 -3.91
CA ILE A 33 -11.83 -5.45 -4.09
C ILE A 33 -12.72 -4.32 -4.64
N LYS A 34 -12.66 -3.13 -4.04
CA LYS A 34 -13.52 -1.99 -4.39
C LYS A 34 -13.33 -1.55 -5.85
N ASN A 35 -12.08 -1.52 -6.33
CA ASN A 35 -11.76 -0.93 -7.64
C ASN A 35 -11.57 -1.97 -8.75
N HIS A 36 -11.24 -3.22 -8.41
CA HIS A 36 -10.90 -4.27 -9.38
C HIS A 36 -11.64 -5.60 -9.14
N GLY A 37 -12.55 -5.64 -8.16
CA GLY A 37 -13.34 -6.81 -7.81
C GLY A 37 -12.55 -7.97 -7.19
N ASP A 38 -13.23 -9.09 -7.02
CA ASP A 38 -12.62 -10.32 -6.46
C ASP A 38 -11.49 -10.87 -7.33
N LEU A 39 -11.57 -10.68 -8.65
CA LEU A 39 -10.51 -11.07 -9.58
C LEU A 39 -9.22 -10.26 -9.32
N GLY A 40 -9.34 -8.96 -9.10
CA GLY A 40 -8.23 -8.09 -8.75
C GLY A 40 -7.55 -8.52 -7.45
N LEU A 41 -8.34 -8.82 -6.41
CA LEU A 41 -7.80 -9.36 -5.17
C LEU A 41 -7.15 -10.73 -5.36
N GLY A 42 -7.85 -11.68 -5.99
CA GLY A 42 -7.36 -13.05 -6.20
C GLY A 42 -6.04 -13.10 -6.96
N THR A 43 -5.84 -12.15 -7.87
CA THR A 43 -4.58 -11.98 -8.61
C THR A 43 -3.40 -11.68 -7.68
N PHE A 44 -3.59 -10.90 -6.61
CA PHE A 44 -2.50 -10.50 -5.71
C PHE A 44 -2.49 -11.24 -4.37
N GLN A 45 -3.56 -11.94 -3.99
CA GLN A 45 -3.77 -12.50 -2.66
C GLN A 45 -2.59 -13.32 -2.12
N ALA A 46 -1.96 -14.16 -2.94
CA ALA A 46 -0.82 -14.98 -2.52
C ALA A 46 0.51 -14.21 -2.42
N SER A 47 0.64 -13.07 -3.09
CA SER A 47 1.90 -12.34 -3.27
C SER A 47 1.94 -10.98 -2.56
N LEU A 48 0.79 -10.44 -2.18
CA LEU A 48 0.62 -9.14 -1.57
C LEU A 48 1.13 -9.16 -0.13
N LYS A 49 2.15 -8.36 0.17
CA LYS A 49 2.70 -8.21 1.52
C LYS A 49 3.20 -6.78 1.75
N VAL A 50 2.89 -6.21 2.90
CA VAL A 50 3.59 -5.03 3.42
C VAL A 50 4.83 -5.53 4.14
N ILE A 51 6.01 -5.30 3.56
CA ILE A 51 7.26 -5.90 4.06
C ILE A 51 8.07 -4.94 4.93
N TYR A 52 7.77 -3.65 4.86
CA TYR A 52 8.45 -2.63 5.63
C TYR A 52 7.52 -1.44 5.84
N LEU A 53 7.55 -0.89 7.05
CA LEU A 53 6.94 0.38 7.44
C LEU A 53 7.93 1.06 8.37
N ASN A 54 8.26 2.32 8.07
CA ASN A 54 9.02 3.19 8.95
C ASN A 54 8.14 4.36 9.38
N PRO A 55 7.60 4.34 10.62
CA PRO A 55 6.76 5.42 11.14
C PRO A 55 7.50 6.76 11.32
N LEU A 56 8.84 6.77 11.35
CA LEU A 56 9.61 8.02 11.46
C LEU A 56 9.72 8.75 10.12
N THR A 57 9.79 8.00 9.02
CA THR A 57 9.94 8.56 7.66
C THR A 57 8.68 8.43 6.81
N ASN A 58 7.61 7.83 7.33
CA ASN A 58 6.36 7.53 6.64
C ASN A 58 6.53 6.60 5.41
N ILE A 59 7.68 5.94 5.28
CA ILE A 59 8.02 5.09 4.15
C ILE A 59 7.45 3.69 4.36
N VAL A 60 6.82 3.17 3.30
CA VAL A 60 6.25 1.83 3.23
C VAL A 60 6.78 1.11 1.99
N ILE A 61 7.11 -0.17 2.15
CA ILE A 61 7.46 -1.04 1.03
C ILE A 61 6.43 -2.16 0.93
N ILE A 62 5.80 -2.24 -0.24
CA ILE A 62 4.76 -3.21 -0.56
C ILE A 62 5.27 -4.13 -1.66
N ARG A 63 5.20 -5.44 -1.42
CA ARG A 63 5.51 -6.48 -2.40
C ARG A 63 4.23 -6.94 -3.08
N GLY A 64 4.31 -7.16 -4.39
CA GLY A 64 3.29 -7.87 -5.16
C GLY A 64 3.90 -8.62 -6.34
N GLN A 65 3.12 -9.51 -6.96
CA GLN A 65 3.54 -10.22 -8.16
C GLN A 65 3.80 -9.28 -9.35
N LYS A 66 4.60 -9.73 -10.31
CA LYS A 66 4.97 -8.93 -11.50
C LYS A 66 3.77 -8.74 -12.44
N LYS A 67 2.94 -9.77 -12.57
CA LYS A 67 1.77 -9.77 -13.45
C LYS A 67 0.74 -8.76 -12.92
N ASP A 68 0.24 -7.91 -13.81
CA ASP A 68 -0.80 -6.91 -13.55
C ASP A 68 -0.45 -5.85 -12.50
N PHE A 69 0.83 -5.55 -12.30
CA PHE A 69 1.30 -4.65 -11.25
C PHE A 69 0.70 -3.21 -11.29
N SER A 70 0.19 -2.78 -12.44
CA SER A 70 -0.58 -1.53 -12.55
C SER A 70 -1.88 -1.56 -11.73
N ILE A 71 -2.54 -2.71 -11.61
CA ILE A 71 -3.71 -2.91 -10.74
C ILE A 71 -3.35 -2.60 -9.29
N LEU A 72 -2.24 -3.17 -8.82
CA LEU A 72 -1.75 -2.92 -7.46
C LEU A 72 -1.40 -1.45 -7.24
N SER A 73 -0.69 -0.83 -8.20
CA SER A 73 -0.31 0.59 -8.11
C SER A 73 -1.51 1.53 -8.10
N THR A 74 -2.53 1.25 -8.92
CA THR A 74 -3.75 2.07 -8.98
C THR A 74 -4.60 1.88 -7.72
N ALA A 75 -4.77 0.65 -7.25
CA ALA A 75 -5.47 0.37 -6.00
C ALA A 75 -4.81 1.07 -4.80
N LEU A 76 -3.48 1.13 -4.76
CA LEU A 76 -2.74 1.86 -3.72
C LEU A 76 -3.08 3.36 -3.72
N LEU A 77 -3.13 3.98 -4.90
CA LEU A 77 -3.41 5.43 -5.03
C LEU A 77 -4.85 5.80 -4.68
N PHE A 78 -5.79 4.85 -4.75
CA PHE A 78 -7.21 5.07 -4.40
C PHE A 78 -7.52 4.87 -2.91
N ILE A 79 -6.51 4.61 -2.07
CA ILE A 79 -6.72 4.51 -0.62
C ILE A 79 -6.84 5.92 -0.04
N GLU A 80 -8.05 6.28 0.37
CA GLU A 80 -8.33 7.57 1.03
C GLU A 80 -8.25 7.48 2.56
N LYS A 81 -8.49 6.30 3.13
CA LYS A 81 -8.53 6.08 4.58
C LYS A 81 -7.83 4.79 4.98
N ILE A 82 -7.06 4.86 6.06
CA ILE A 82 -6.48 3.69 6.73
C ILE A 82 -6.87 3.75 8.20
N ALA A 83 -7.49 2.68 8.71
CA ALA A 83 -7.97 2.61 10.10
C ALA A 83 -8.85 3.82 10.51
N GLY A 84 -9.67 4.32 9.58
CA GLY A 84 -10.55 5.47 9.80
C GLY A 84 -9.88 6.84 9.68
N ILE A 85 -8.56 6.89 9.49
CA ILE A 85 -7.78 8.12 9.35
C ILE A 85 -7.63 8.45 7.87
N SER A 86 -7.95 9.68 7.47
CA SER A 86 -7.73 10.16 6.10
C SER A 86 -6.24 10.26 5.79
N VAL A 87 -5.81 9.66 4.68
CA VAL A 87 -4.41 9.60 4.26
C VAL A 87 -4.26 10.05 2.81
N VAL A 88 -3.05 10.44 2.45
CA VAL A 88 -2.61 10.64 1.06
C VAL A 88 -1.43 9.73 0.82
N ILE A 89 -1.52 8.87 -0.20
CA ILE A 89 -0.44 7.95 -0.57
C ILE A 89 0.26 8.46 -1.82
N ARG A 90 1.60 8.52 -1.77
CA ARG A 90 2.44 8.88 -2.91
C ARG A 90 3.35 7.70 -3.27
N SER A 91 3.30 7.26 -4.52
CA SER A 91 4.28 6.31 -5.03
C SER A 91 5.61 7.04 -5.29
N LEU A 92 6.69 6.57 -4.67
CA LEU A 92 8.03 7.12 -4.84
C LEU A 92 8.80 6.35 -5.91
N HIS A 93 8.71 5.02 -5.87
CA HIS A 93 9.46 4.18 -6.78
C HIS A 93 8.81 2.81 -6.98
N ILE A 94 8.91 2.29 -8.19
CA ILE A 94 8.48 0.93 -8.55
C ILE A 94 9.72 0.17 -9.02
N SER A 95 10.12 -0.86 -8.27
CA SER A 95 11.28 -1.68 -8.62
C SER A 95 10.90 -3.12 -8.98
N GLY A 96 11.59 -3.63 -9.99
CA GLY A 96 11.54 -5.03 -10.41
C GLY A 96 12.62 -5.93 -9.80
N LYS A 97 13.67 -5.35 -9.20
CA LYS A 97 14.77 -6.11 -8.59
C LYS A 97 14.49 -6.37 -7.11
N ASN A 98 15.00 -7.49 -6.60
CA ASN A 98 15.06 -7.72 -5.15
C ASN A 98 16.00 -6.66 -4.55
N PHE A 99 15.55 -5.96 -3.51
CA PHE A 99 16.34 -4.97 -2.77
C PHE A 99 17.28 -5.63 -1.75
N PHE A 100 17.80 -6.82 -2.06
CA PHE A 100 18.70 -7.60 -1.21
C PHE A 100 19.83 -8.15 -2.06
#